data_AF-A0A9N9X8U7-F1
#
_entry.id   AF-A0A9N9X8U7-F1
#
_cell.length_a   1.000
_cell.length_b   1.000
_cell.length_c   1.000
_cell.angle_alpha   90.00
_cell.angle_beta   90.00
_cell.angle_gamma   90.00
#
_symmetry.space_group_name_H-M   'P 1'
#
loop_
_entity.id
_entity.type
_entity.pdbx_description
1 polymer ?
#
loop_
_entity_poly.entity_id
_entity_poly.type
_entity_poly.pdbx_seq_one_letter_code
_entity_poly.pdbx_strand_id
1 'polypeptide(L)' 'MDVDGRDQYEYPKMVSKFVSVKSGNDMNTERCVESIIRNRFQFEDRNTKKELKEMEILQKMKELELRRR' A
#
# COMPACT_ATOMS: atom_id res chain seq x y z
N MET A 1 6.90 24.00 2.63
CA MET A 1 7.03 25.30 3.31
C MET A 1 8.25 25.96 2.73
N ASP A 2 8.13 27.22 2.29
CA ASP A 2 9.33 27.99 1.98
C ASP A 2 10.16 28.20 3.26
N VAL A 3 11.44 28.50 3.09
CA VAL A 3 12.48 28.53 4.15
C VAL A 3 12.09 29.41 5.35
N ASP A 4 11.19 30.38 5.14
CA ASP A 4 10.77 31.39 6.11
C ASP A 4 9.30 31.25 6.58
N GLY A 5 8.60 30.16 6.24
CA GLY A 5 7.21 29.92 6.64
C GLY A 5 6.15 30.83 5.99
N ARG A 6 6.56 31.63 5.00
CA ARG A 6 5.63 32.46 4.20
C ARG A 6 4.83 31.62 3.21
N ASP A 7 3.66 32.14 2.85
CA ASP A 7 2.78 31.55 1.85
C ASP A 7 3.40 31.69 0.46
N GLN A 8 3.67 30.56 -0.19
CA GLN A 8 4.28 30.47 -1.52
C GLN A 8 3.42 31.11 -2.63
N TYR A 9 2.15 31.41 -2.34
CA TYR A 9 1.21 32.02 -3.28
C TYR A 9 0.81 33.45 -2.91
N GLU A 10 1.52 34.11 -1.99
CA GLU A 10 1.20 35.47 -1.53
C GLU A 10 1.16 36.49 -2.67
N TYR A 11 2.24 36.59 -3.46
CA TYR A 11 2.30 37.52 -4.59
C TYR A 11 1.22 37.24 -5.66
N PRO A 12 1.02 35.99 -6.15
CA PRO A 12 -0.10 35.64 -7.04
C PRO A 12 -1.49 36.03 -6.51
N LYS A 13 -1.72 35.93 -5.19
CA LYS A 13 -2.96 36.36 -4.54
C LYS A 13 -3.10 37.88 -4.55
N MET A 14 -2.04 38.62 -4.22
CA MET A 14 -2.04 40.10 -4.24
C MET A 14 -2.39 40.67 -5.62
N VAL A 15 -1.89 40.05 -6.70
CA VAL A 15 -2.17 40.50 -8.06
C VAL A 15 -3.47 39.94 -8.65
N SER A 16 -4.32 39.29 -7.83
CA SER A 16 -5.59 38.66 -8.24
C SER A 16 -5.46 37.64 -9.38
N LYS A 17 -4.30 36.99 -9.52
CA LYS A 17 -4.05 35.94 -10.53
C LYS A 17 -4.14 34.53 -9.95
N PHE A 18 -4.24 34.40 -8.63
CA PHE A 18 -4.44 33.11 -7.97
C PHE A 18 -5.86 32.59 -8.18
N VAL A 19 -5.99 31.37 -8.70
CA VAL A 19 -7.28 30.69 -8.88
C VAL A 19 -7.26 29.41 -8.06
N SER A 20 -8.21 29.30 -7.13
CA SER A 20 -8.43 28.07 -6.37
C SER A 20 -9.30 27.12 -7.18
N VAL A 21 -8.79 25.91 -7.45
CA VAL A 21 -9.51 24.86 -8.17
C VAL A 21 -9.83 23.72 -7.23
N LYS A 22 -11.09 23.31 -7.17
CA LYS A 22 -11.51 22.09 -6.44
C LYS A 22 -11.42 20.90 -7.40
N SER A 23 -10.52 19.96 -7.12
CA SER A 23 -10.32 18.79 -7.98
C SER A 23 -11.54 17.86 -8.07
N GLY A 24 -12.47 17.91 -7.11
CA GLY A 24 -13.66 17.06 -7.08
C GLY A 24 -13.38 15.56 -6.90
N ASN A 25 -12.12 15.20 -6.64
CA ASN A 25 -11.65 13.84 -6.42
C ASN A 25 -10.96 13.76 -5.05
N ASP A 26 -11.25 12.69 -4.31
CA ASP A 26 -10.66 12.43 -2.99
C ASP A 26 -9.34 11.66 -3.08
N MET A 27 -8.84 11.39 -4.28
CA MET A 27 -7.54 10.77 -4.50
C MET A 27 -6.41 11.73 -4.13
N ASN A 28 -5.59 11.31 -3.18
CA ASN A 28 -4.35 11.95 -2.80
C ASN A 28 -3.20 10.93 -2.85
N THR A 29 -1.96 11.42 -2.80
CA THR A 29 -0.76 10.56 -2.86
C THR A 29 -0.72 9.58 -1.68
N GLU A 30 -1.14 10.00 -0.50
CA GLU A 30 -1.17 9.19 0.72
C GLU A 30 -2.06 7.95 0.54
N ARG A 31 -3.27 8.11 0.00
CA ARG A 31 -4.21 7.01 -0.25
C ARG A 31 -3.69 6.03 -1.31
N CYS A 32 -2.96 6.51 -2.31
CA CYS A 32 -2.26 5.63 -3.25
C CYS A 32 -1.23 4.75 -2.52
N VAL A 33 -0.39 5.36 -1.67
CA VAL A 33 0.62 4.64 -0.88
C VAL A 33 -0.02 3.64 0.08
N GLU A 34 -1.06 4.04 0.83
CA GLU A 34 -1.82 3.16 1.71
C GLU A 34 -2.39 1.95 0.98
N SER A 35 -2.91 2.15 -0.23
CA SER A 35 -3.49 1.07 -1.05
C SER A 35 -2.43 0.05 -1.47
N ILE A 36 -1.24 0.53 -1.85
CA ILE A 36 -0.10 -0.34 -2.21
C ILE A 36 0.33 -1.18 -1.00
N ILE A 37 0.47 -0.53 0.16
CA ILE A 37 0.87 -1.20 1.41
C ILE A 37 -0.18 -2.24 1.83
N ARG A 38 -1.47 -1.88 1.78
CA ARG A 38 -2.55 -2.82 2.11
C ARG A 38 -2.56 -4.04 1.20
N ASN A 39 -2.38 -3.83 -0.10
CA ASN A 39 -2.30 -4.93 -1.07
C ASN A 39 -1.10 -5.84 -0.78
N ARG A 40 0.04 -5.26 -0.38
CA ARG A 40 1.23 -6.03 0.03
C ARG A 40 0.92 -6.93 1.22
N PHE A 41 0.33 -6.40 2.29
CA PHE A 41 -0.04 -7.19 3.46
C PHE A 41 -1.02 -8.32 3.13
N GLN A 42 -2.05 -8.05 2.32
CA GLN A 42 -3.01 -9.07 1.90
C GLN A 42 -2.36 -10.17 1.04
N PHE A 43 -1.38 -9.80 0.22
CA PHE A 43 -0.63 -10.77 -0.57
C PHE A 43 0.22 -11.67 0.32
N GLU A 44 0.95 -11.10 1.27
CA GLU A 44 1.77 -11.84 2.22
C GLU A 44 0.94 -12.81 3.06
N ASP A 45 -0.17 -12.35 3.66
CA ASP A 45 -1.07 -13.22 4.45
C ASP A 45 -1.61 -14.40 3.65
N ARG A 46 -2.01 -14.17 2.38
CA ARG A 46 -2.48 -15.25 1.50
C ARG A 46 -1.37 -16.24 1.16
N ASN A 47 -0.16 -15.76 0.88
CA ASN A 47 0.97 -16.63 0.58
C ASN A 47 1.38 -17.45 1.79
N THR A 48 1.50 -16.86 2.98
CA THR A 48 1.83 -17.58 4.21
C THR A 48 0.81 -18.69 4.49
N LYS A 49 -0.48 -18.41 4.32
CA LYS A 49 -1.54 -19.43 4.47
C LYS A 49 -1.43 -20.56 3.45
N LYS A 50 -1.00 -20.24 2.22
CA LYS A 50 -0.81 -21.24 1.16
C LYS A 50 0.42 -22.12 1.46
N GLU A 51 1.55 -21.51 1.82
CA GLU A 51 2.79 -22.19 2.16
C GLU A 51 2.63 -23.14 3.35
N LEU A 52 1.92 -22.72 4.41
CA LEU A 52 1.63 -23.57 5.56
C LEU A 52 0.84 -24.84 5.16
N LYS A 53 -0.18 -24.69 4.30
CA LYS A 53 -0.96 -25.84 3.81
C LYS A 53 -0.12 -26.78 2.96
N GLU A 54 0.73 -26.24 2.10
CA GLU A 54 1.62 -27.04 1.26
C GLU A 54 2.64 -27.81 2.11
N MET A 55 3.17 -27.19 3.17
CA MET A 55 4.07 -27.83 4.12
C MET A 55 3.39 -28.98 4.89
N GLU A 56 2.16 -28.78 5.38
CA GLU A 56 1.39 -29.84 6.05
C GLU A 56 1.15 -31.04 5.11
N ILE A 57 0.82 -30.79 3.85
CA ILE A 57 0.63 -31.84 2.85
C ILE A 57 1.95 -32.59 2.61
N LEU A 58 3.05 -31.87 2.42
CA LEU A 58 4.38 -32.47 2.22
C LEU A 58 4.82 -33.33 3.41
N GLN A 59 4.56 -32.88 4.64
CA GLN A 59 4.84 -33.67 5.85
C GLN A 59 4.03 -34.97 5.86
N LYS A 60 2.71 -34.89 5.65
CA LYS A 60 1.85 -36.09 5.60
C LYS A 60 2.25 -37.04 4.47
N MET A 61 2.66 -36.53 3.31
CA MET A 61 3.14 -37.37 2.22
C MET A 61 4.44 -38.10 2.59
N LYS A 62 5.39 -37.43 3.24
CA LYS A 62 6.63 -38.05 3.75
C LYS A 62 6.34 -39.14 4.79
N GLU A 63 5.41 -38.91 5.71
CA GLU A 63 5.01 -39.90 6.71
C GLU A 63 4.40 -41.15 6.05
N LEU A 64 3.52 -40.96 5.06
CA LEU A 64 2.92 -42.07 4.30
C LEU A 64 3.95 -42.86 3.50
N GLU A 65 4.94 -42.19 2.91
CA GLU A 65 6.03 -42.83 2.20
C GLU A 65 6.92 -43.66 3.16
N LEU A 66 7.26 -43.10 4.32
CA LEU A 66 8.03 -43.79 5.34
C LEU A 66 7.27 -45.02 5.87
N ARG A 67 5.95 -44.92 6.07
CA ARG A 67 5.10 -46.03 6.52
C ARG A 67 4.95 -47.14 5.48
N ARG A 68 5.18 -46.85 4.19
CA ARG A 68 5.12 -47.83 3.10
C ARG A 68 6.41 -48.63 2.91
N ARG A 69 7.52 -48.20 3.51
CA ARG A 69 8.78 -48.95 3.57
C ARG A 69 8.83 -49.82 4.81
#